data_AF-A0A380FJR2-F1
#
_entry.id   AF-A0A380FJR2-F1
#
_cell.length_a   1.000
_cell.length_b   1.000
_cell.length_c   1.000
_cell.angle_alpha   90.00
_cell.angle_beta   90.00
_cell.angle_gamma   90.00
#
_symmetry.space_group_name_H-M   'P 1'
#
loop_
_entity.id
_entity.type
_entity.pdbx_description
1 polymer ?
#
loop_
_entity_poly.entity_id
_entity_poly.type
_entity_poly.pdbx_seq_one_letter_code
_entity_poly.pdbx_strand_id
1 'polypeptide(L)' 'MDLNQKLIELKHDYVRLQGDLEKRESVNQQTDPLLKQLDELEHEIATVRSEISQKEDK' A
#
# COMPACT_ATOMS: atom_id res chain seq x y z
N MET A 1 -11.92 -6.95 -13.26
CA MET A 1 -10.64 -6.46 -12.71
C MET A 1 -10.21 -7.45 -11.65
N ASP A 2 -9.12 -8.16 -11.90
CA ASP A 2 -8.59 -9.19 -11.00
C ASP A 2 -8.09 -8.55 -9.71
N LEU A 3 -8.58 -9.02 -8.57
CA LEU A 3 -8.11 -8.58 -7.25
C LEU A 3 -6.60 -8.80 -7.11
N ASN A 4 -6.05 -9.83 -7.76
CA ASN A 4 -4.61 -10.07 -7.85
C ASN A 4 -3.86 -8.93 -8.56
N GLN A 5 -4.42 -8.35 -9.64
CA GLN A 5 -3.85 -7.17 -10.28
C GLN A 5 -3.89 -5.97 -9.34
N LYS A 6 -5.04 -5.73 -8.69
CA LYS A 6 -5.17 -4.65 -7.71
C LYS A 6 -4.16 -4.78 -6.56
N LEU A 7 -3.94 -6.00 -6.06
CA LEU A 7 -2.94 -6.27 -5.01
C LEU A 7 -1.52 -5.94 -5.47
N ILE A 8 -1.18 -6.24 -6.72
CA ILE A 8 0.13 -5.93 -7.30
C ILE A 8 0.30 -4.41 -7.43
N GLU A 9 -0.72 -3.71 -7.91
CA GLU A 9 -0.72 -2.24 -8.01
C GLU A 9 -0.54 -1.60 -6.63
N LEU A 10 -1.34 -2.00 -5.64
CA LEU A 10 -1.23 -1.49 -4.27
C LEU A 10 0.15 -1.72 -3.65
N LYS A 11 0.75 -2.91 -3.86
CA LYS A 11 2.13 -3.18 -3.39
C LYS A 11 3.16 -2.31 -4.10
N HIS A 12 2.96 -2.04 -5.39
CA HIS A 12 3.86 -1.18 -6.14
C HIS A 12 3.77 0.27 -5.66
N ASP A 13 2.56 0.78 -5.43
CA ASP A 13 2.35 2.09 -4.81
C ASP A 13 2.94 2.15 -3.39
N TYR A 14 2.85 1.07 -2.61
CA TYR A 14 3.43 0.99 -1.26
C TYR A 14 4.94 1.25 -1.29
N VAL A 15 5.65 0.49 -2.12
CA VAL A 15 7.11 0.58 -2.26
C VAL A 15 7.52 1.95 -2.77
N ARG A 16 6.74 2.52 -3.70
CA ARG A 16 6.97 3.87 -4.21
C ARG A 16 6.80 4.92 -3.12
N LEU A 17 5.70 4.87 -2.36
CA LEU A 17 5.40 5.82 -1.31
C LEU A 17 6.45 5.77 -0.19
N GLN A 18 6.96 4.57 0.13
CA GLN A 18 8.05 4.38 1.07
C GLN A 18 9.34 5.08 0.60
N GLY A 19 9.70 4.95 -0.69
CA GLY A 19 10.86 5.66 -1.24
C GLY A 19 10.67 7.18 -1.29
N ASP A 20 9.44 7.66 -1.54
CA ASP A 20 9.12 9.08 -1.44
C ASP A 20 9.17 9.58 0.01
N LEU A 21 8.79 8.75 0.98
CA LEU A 21 8.88 9.04 2.40
C LEU A 21 10.33 9.17 2.86
N GLU A 22 11.20 8.21 2.52
CA GLU A 22 12.64 8.28 2.81
C GLU A 22 13.29 9.55 2.23
N LYS A 23 12.90 9.94 1.01
CA LYS A 23 13.37 11.21 0.41
C LYS A 23 12.89 12.42 1.18
N ARG A 24 11.62 12.44 1.61
CA ARG A 24 11.06 13.56 2.39
C ARG A 24 11.67 13.67 3.78
N GLU A 25 11.94 12.55 4.44
CA GLU A 25 12.70 12.52 5.69
C GLU A 25 14.11 13.07 5.47
N SER A 26 14.75 12.69 4.36
CA SER A 26 16.10 13.17 4.00
C SER A 26 16.15 14.69 3.78
N VAL A 27 15.07 15.31 3.27
CA VAL A 27 14.95 16.77 3.13
C VAL A 27 14.29 17.45 4.35
N ASN A 28 14.17 16.72 5.46
CA ASN A 28 13.63 17.19 6.74
C ASN A 28 12.22 17.81 6.61
N GLN A 29 11.42 17.23 5.70
CA GLN A 29 10.07 17.67 5.36
C GLN A 29 9.04 16.78 6.05
N GLN A 30 7.84 17.31 6.34
CA GLN A 30 6.81 16.54 7.06
C GLN A 30 6.40 15.27 6.31
N THR A 31 6.50 14.15 7.01
CA THR A 31 6.18 12.80 6.52
C THR A 31 4.90 12.22 7.11
N ASP A 32 4.30 12.85 8.13
CA ASP A 32 2.97 12.51 8.67
C ASP A 32 1.91 12.16 7.62
N PRO A 33 1.67 12.98 6.57
CA PRO A 33 0.66 12.65 5.57
C PRO A 33 1.05 11.47 4.67
N LEU A 34 2.34 11.18 4.49
CA LEU A 34 2.79 10.01 3.74
C LEU A 34 2.70 8.74 4.58
N LEU A 35 3.05 8.82 5.87
CA LEU A 35 2.89 7.71 6.82
C LEU A 35 1.44 7.27 6.91
N LYS A 36 0.51 8.23 6.99
CA LYS A 36 -0.92 7.94 7.02
C LYS A 36 -1.39 7.24 5.73
N GLN A 37 -0.92 7.71 4.58
CA GLN A 37 -1.23 7.06 3.30
C GLN A 37 -0.62 5.65 3.20
N LEU A 38 0.59 5.42 3.73
CA LEU A 38 1.19 4.08 3.82
C LEU A 38 0.35 3.13 4.68
N ASP A 39 -0.14 3.59 5.83
CA ASP A 39 -1.01 2.82 6.72
C ASP A 39 -2.35 2.46 6.03
N GLU A 40 -2.97 3.43 5.35
CA GLU A 40 -4.20 3.19 4.58
C GLU A 40 -3.97 2.17 3.46
N LEU A 41 -2.83 2.27 2.76
CA LEU A 41 -2.46 1.35 1.70
C LEU A 41 -2.19 -0.06 2.22
N GLU A 42 -1.55 -0.19 3.38
CA GLU A 42 -1.32 -1.47 4.06
C GLU A 42 -2.65 -2.14 4.44
N HIS A 43 -3.58 -1.37 5.00
CA HIS A 43 -4.94 -1.84 5.29
C HIS A 43 -5.67 -2.32 4.03
N GLU A 44 -5.55 -1.58 2.92
CA GLU A 44 -6.18 -1.94 1.66
C GLU A 44 -5.56 -3.22 1.06
N ILE A 45 -4.23 -3.37 1.12
CA ILE A 45 -3.52 -4.60 0.72
C ILE A 45 -4.00 -5.80 1.54
N ALA A 46 -4.13 -5.64 2.86
CA ALA A 46 -4.60 -6.70 3.75
C ALA A 46 -6.05 -7.09 3.44
N THR A 47 -6.91 -6.10 3.18
CA THR A 47 -8.31 -6.30 2.82
C THR A 47 -8.43 -7.05 1.49
N VAL A 48 -7.78 -6.55 0.43
CA VAL A 48 -7.81 -7.17 -0.90
C VAL A 48 -7.26 -8.60 -0.85
N ARG A 49 -6.17 -8.82 -0.09
CA ARG A 49 -5.61 -10.17 0.08
C ARG A 49 -6.55 -11.10 0.83
N SER A 50 -7.27 -10.60 1.84
CA SER A 50 -8.30 -11.37 2.53
C SER A 50 -9.46 -11.72 1.57
N GLU A 51 -9.92 -10.76 0.78
CA GLU A 51 -10.97 -10.99 -0.22
C GLU A 51 -10.57 -12.01 -1.30
N ILE A 52 -9.31 -11.99 -1.76
CA ILE A 52 -8.76 -13.00 -2.67
C ILE A 52 -8.83 -14.37 -2.02
N SER A 53 -8.28 -14.50 -0.81
CA SER A 53 -8.27 -15.77 -0.08
C SER A 53 -9.68 -16.31 0.18
N GLN A 54 -10.65 -15.43 0.50
CA GLN A 54 -12.04 -15.82 0.71
C GLN A 54 -12.75 -16.25 -0.59
N LYS A 55 -12.34 -15.70 -1.74
CA LYS A 55 -12.88 -16.08 -3.05
C LYS A 55 -12.24 -17.35 -3.61
N GLU A 56 -10.98 -17.63 -3.29
CA GLU A 56 -10.28 -18.84 -3.72
C GLU A 56 -10.68 -20.09 -2.91
N ASP A 57 -11.17 -19.90 -1.67
CA ASP A 57 -11.61 -20.99 -0.78
C ASP A 57 -13.07 -21.45 -1.02
N LYS A 58 -13.78 -20.85 -1.99
CA LYS A 58 -15.21 -21.10 -2.26
C LYS A 58 -15.46 -21.73 -3.63
#